data_AF-I1DTH3-F1
#
_entry.id   AF-I1DTH3-F1
#
_cell.length_a   1.000
_cell.length_b   1.000
_cell.length_c   1.000
_cell.angle_alpha   90.00
_cell.angle_beta   90.00
_cell.angle_gamma   90.00
#
_symmetry.space_group_name_H-M   'P 1'
#
loop_
_entity.id
_entity.type
_entity.pdbx_description
1 polymer ?
#
loop_
_entity_poly.entity_id
_entity_poly.type
_entity_poly.pdbx_seq_one_letter_code
_entity_poly.pdbx_strand_id
1 'polypeptide(L)' 'MRQGMSRYLGVHSEYQAEMIDYQYGYNAVSIKYRFSAKGKIADGSDFSYSKFALDVLELENGKVSVIRRYSE' A
#
# COMPACT_ATOMS: atom_id res chain seq x y z
N MET A 1 -15.19 -14.35 2.03
CA MET A 1 -15.55 -12.95 1.66
C MET A 1 -16.91 -12.96 0.97
N ARG A 2 -17.76 -11.95 1.16
CA ARG A 2 -19.08 -11.88 0.47
C ARG A 2 -18.87 -11.63 -1.02
N GLN A 3 -19.64 -12.33 -1.87
CA GLN A 3 -19.51 -12.40 -3.34
C GLN A 3 -19.49 -11.03 -4.06
N GLY A 4 -20.04 -9.97 -3.44
CA GLY A 4 -20.07 -8.62 -4.00
C GLY A 4 -18.81 -7.77 -3.78
N MET A 5 -17.97 -8.08 -2.78
CA MET A 5 -16.77 -7.28 -2.47
C MET A 5 -15.65 -7.50 -3.50
N SER A 6 -15.62 -8.69 -4.12
CA SER A 6 -14.67 -9.04 -5.19
C SER A 6 -14.90 -8.23 -6.47
N ARG A 7 -16.10 -7.64 -6.65
CA ARG A 7 -16.48 -6.94 -7.87
C ARG A 7 -15.85 -5.54 -7.98
N TYR A 8 -15.48 -4.92 -6.86
CA TYR A 8 -15.09 -3.50 -6.83
C TYR A 8 -13.58 -3.26 -6.69
N LEU A 9 -12.83 -4.22 -6.13
CA LEU A 9 -11.46 -3.96 -5.68
C LEU A 9 -10.38 -4.72 -6.45
N GLY A 10 -10.77 -5.61 -7.38
CA GLY A 10 -9.85 -6.61 -7.89
C GLY A 10 -9.34 -7.52 -6.77
N VAL A 11 -8.78 -8.67 -7.14
CA VAL A 11 -8.09 -9.54 -6.17
C VAL A 11 -6.62 -9.49 -6.52
N HIS A 12 -5.82 -8.79 -5.71
CA HIS A 12 -4.37 -8.92 -5.77
C HIS A 12 -4.02 -10.38 -5.50
N SER A 13 -3.38 -11.03 -6.47
CA SER A 13 -2.82 -12.37 -6.30
C SER A 13 -1.37 -12.30 -5.81
N GLU A 14 -0.66 -11.23 -6.15
CA GLU A 14 0.71 -10.99 -5.71
C GLU A 14 0.90 -9.51 -5.39
N TYR A 15 1.68 -9.24 -4.35
CA TYR A 15 2.14 -7.91 -3.96
C TYR A 15 3.59 -8.01 -3.50
N GLN A 16 4.43 -7.08 -3.96
CA GLN A 16 5.81 -6.95 -3.53
C GLN A 16 6.12 -5.48 -3.26
N ALA A 17 6.94 -5.22 -2.24
CA ALA A 17 7.46 -3.88 -1.97
C ALA A 17 8.96 -3.94 -1.67
N GLU A 18 9.66 -2.91 -2.13
CA GLU A 18 11.08 -2.69 -1.90
C GLU A 18 11.26 -1.31 -1.27
N MET A 19 11.84 -1.29 -0.07
CA MET A 19 12.13 -0.04 0.65
C MET A 19 13.28 0.70 -0.04
N ILE A 20 13.08 1.99 -0.29
CA ILE A 20 14.08 2.86 -0.93
C ILE A 20 14.77 3.72 0.12
N ASP A 21 13.98 4.34 1.00
CA ASP A 21 14.49 5.21 2.07
C ASP A 21 13.51 5.22 3.24
N TYR A 22 14.01 5.54 4.42
CA TYR A 22 13.18 5.81 5.59
C TYR A 22 13.82 6.87 6.48
N GLN A 23 12.97 7.70 7.10
CA GLN A 23 13.39 8.66 8.10
C GLN A 23 12.52 8.51 9.34
N TYR A 24 13.10 8.75 10.51
CA TYR A 24 12.35 8.78 11.76
C TYR A 24 12.71 10.05 12.52
N GLY A 25 11.73 10.62 13.21
CA GLY A 25 11.94 11.84 13.99
C GLY A 25 10.70 12.24 14.75
N TYR A 26 10.90 12.81 15.94
CA TYR A 26 9.82 13.11 16.88
C TYR A 26 8.95 11.87 17.11
N ASN A 27 7.68 11.94 16.72
CA ASN A 27 6.71 10.86 16.81
C ASN A 27 6.24 10.43 15.41
N ALA A 28 7.12 10.43 14.41
CA ALA A 28 6.76 10.00 13.07
C ALA A 28 7.86 9.20 12.37
N VAL A 29 7.44 8.33 11.46
CA VAL A 29 8.29 7.58 10.54
C VAL A 29 7.80 7.83 9.12
N SER A 30 8.69 8.22 8.22
CA SER A 30 8.41 8.24 6.78
C SER A 30 9.11 7.07 6.10
N ILE A 31 8.40 6.42 5.17
CA ILE A 31 8.90 5.26 4.43
C ILE A 31 8.63 5.50 2.96
N LYS A 32 9.69 5.62 2.17
CA LYS A 32 9.62 5.67 0.71
C LYS A 32 9.90 4.27 0.17
N TYR A 33 9.02 3.75 -0.66
CA TYR A 33 9.17 2.42 -1.25
C TYR A 33 8.60 2.35 -2.65
N ARG A 34 9.12 1.40 -3.43
CA ARG A 34 8.50 0.96 -4.67
C ARG A 34 7.63 -0.24 -4.35
N PHE A 35 6.43 -0.30 -4.90
CA PHE A 35 5.59 -1.49 -4.79
C PHE A 35 5.02 -1.90 -6.13
N SER A 36 4.79 -3.19 -6.29
CA SER A 36 4.09 -3.75 -7.43
C SER A 36 2.98 -4.67 -6.95
N ALA A 37 1.90 -4.73 -7.72
CA ALA A 37 0.85 -5.70 -7.51
C ALA A 37 0.32 -6.19 -8.85
N LYS A 38 -0.14 -7.43 -8.87
CA LYS A 38 -0.88 -7.99 -10.00
C LYS A 38 -2.02 -8.86 -9.49
N GLY A 39 -3.00 -9.07 -10.35
CA GLY A 39 -4.19 -9.80 -9.99
C GLY A 39 -5.21 -9.83 -11.11
N LYS A 40 -6.46 -10.14 -10.73
CA LYS A 40 -7.60 -10.14 -11.64
C LYS A 40 -8.62 -9.10 -11.20
N ILE A 41 -9.13 -8.31 -12.15
CA ILE A 41 -10.30 -7.47 -11.91
C ILE A 41 -11.57 -8.32 -12.05
N ALA A 42 -12.73 -7.74 -11.72
CA ALA A 42 -13.98 -8.47 -11.59
C ALA A 42 -14.47 -9.18 -12.86
N ASP A 43 -14.06 -8.71 -14.04
CA ASP A 43 -14.39 -9.32 -15.34
C ASP A 43 -13.45 -10.48 -15.72
N GLY A 44 -12.46 -10.79 -14.88
CA GLY A 44 -11.50 -11.86 -15.08
C GLY A 44 -10.23 -11.46 -15.84
N SER A 45 -10.17 -10.22 -16.36
CA SER A 45 -8.96 -9.68 -16.99
C SER A 45 -7.86 -9.41 -15.95
N ASP A 46 -6.62 -9.55 -16.41
CA ASP A 46 -5.46 -9.37 -15.55
C ASP A 46 -5.12 -7.88 -15.44
N PHE A 47 -4.62 -7.48 -14.26
CA PHE A 47 -4.00 -6.18 -14.06
C PHE A 47 -2.64 -6.35 -13.42
N SER A 48 -1.76 -5.39 -13.70
CA SER A 48 -0.44 -5.28 -13.09
C SER A 48 -0.03 -3.82 -13.02
N TYR A 49 0.54 -3.40 -11.90
CA TYR A 49 1.09 -2.06 -11.75
C TYR A 49 2.36 -2.07 -10.90
N SER A 50 3.18 -1.04 -11.08
CA SER A 50 4.35 -0.74 -10.26
C SER A 50 4.36 0.75 -9.99
N LYS A 51 4.41 1.16 -8.72
CA LYS A 51 4.34 2.56 -8.31
C LYS A 51 5.33 2.87 -7.20
N PHE A 52 5.57 4.16 -6.97
CA PHE A 52 6.24 4.66 -5.78
C PHE A 52 5.21 5.17 -4.78
N ALA A 53 5.49 4.96 -3.49
CA ALA A 53 4.72 5.54 -2.41
C ALA A 53 5.64 6.12 -1.33
N LEU A 54 5.14 7.18 -0.69
CA LEU A 54 5.63 7.71 0.57
C LEU A 54 4.52 7.54 1.60
N ASP A 55 4.76 6.67 2.58
CA ASP A 55 3.88 6.53 3.75
C ASP A 55 4.49 7.29 4.92
N VAL A 56 3.70 8.16 5.55
CA VAL A 56 4.05 8.86 6.79
C VAL A 56 3.18 8.30 7.91
N LEU A 57 3.83 7.71 8.90
CA LEU A 57 3.21 7.08 10.06
C LEU A 57 3.43 7.98 11.27
N GLU A 58 2.38 8.57 11.80
CA GLU A 58 2.44 9.26 13.09
C GLU A 58 2.21 8.26 14.22
N LEU A 59 2.96 8.43 15.30
CA LEU A 59 3.00 7.54 16.44
C LEU A 59 2.43 8.23 17.67
N GLU A 60 1.61 7.51 18.42
CA GLU A 60 1.11 7.91 19.72
C GLU A 60 1.24 6.72 20.67
N ASN A 61 1.88 6.91 21.82
CA ASN A 61 2.13 5.85 22.81
C ASN A 61 2.75 4.58 22.19
N GLY A 62 3.69 4.76 21.24
CA GLY A 62 4.39 3.66 20.55
C GLY A 62 3.56 2.91 19.52
N LYS A 63 2.35 3.39 19.18
CA LYS A 63 1.47 2.79 18.16
C LYS A 63 1.23 3.77 17.04
N VAL A 64 0.97 3.25 15.83
CA VAL A 64 0.56 4.09 14.69
C VAL A 64 -0.83 4.67 14.97
N SER A 65 -0.93 5.99 15.01
CA SER A 65 -2.20 6.73 15.19
C SER A 65 -2.73 7.26 13.86
N VAL A 66 -1.86 7.68 12.94
CA VAL A 66 -2.22 8.20 11.62
C VAL A 66 -1.34 7.59 10.54
N ILE A 67 -1.95 7.26 9.40
CA ILE A 67 -1.26 6.87 8.18
C ILE A 67 -1.63 7.87 7.09
N ARG A 68 -0.66 8.59 6.54
CA ARG A 68 -0.83 9.38 5.31
C ARG A 68 -0.02 8.75 4.20
N ARG A 69 -0.69 8.42 3.09
CA ARG A 69 -0.08 7.85 1.90
C ARG A 69 -0.09 8.86 0.77
N TYR A 70 1.06 9.03 0.14
CA TYR A 70 1.22 9.76 -1.12
C TYR A 70 1.75 8.78 -2.15
N SER A 71 0.97 8.50 -3.20
CA SER A 71 1.38 7.61 -4.29
C SER A 71 1.00 8.21 -5.63
N GLU A 72 1.79 7.89 -6.65
CA GLU A 72 1.39 8.07 -8.06
C GLU A 72 0.33 7.02 -8.46
#